data_AF-A0A7X3SHI5-F1
#
_entry.id   AF-A0A7X3SHI5-F1
#
_cell.length_a   1.000
_cell.length_b   1.000
_cell.length_c   1.000
_cell.angle_alpha   90.00
_cell.angle_beta   90.00
_cell.angle_gamma   90.00
#
_symmetry.space_group_name_H-M   'P 1'
#
loop_
_entity.id
_entity.type
_entity.pdbx_description
1 polymer ?
#
loop_
_entity_poly.entity_id
_entity_poly.type
_entity_poly.pdbx_seq_one_letter_code
_entity_poly.pdbx_strand_id
1 'polypeptide(L)'
;MEKGKAWFIEQWENKRFKVGTLFILAAGVGLTVEWFAFSYSVWKILRYLILFAALFLIAWIDHDSKRIPNKILKALMVIRGILFIPEWLTYPGLGTAMLLSIGMGALLGGGMFLLAHFISKGGVGMGDVKLFAVIGCYVGSGSIMSVAFLSALSGAVYSISMLLLKKIKLKEEIPFAPFIFVGTMLTMVLGM
;
A
#
# COMPACT_ATOMS: atom_id res chain seq x y z
N MET A 1 -14.02 -20.43 -2.89
CA MET A 1 -13.15 -20.29 -1.69
C MET A 1 -11.92 -21.19 -1.77
N GLU A 2 -12.00 -22.35 -2.44
CA GLU A 2 -10.89 -23.31 -2.61
C GLU A 2 -9.65 -22.76 -3.35
N LYS A 3 -9.82 -22.05 -4.47
CA LYS A 3 -8.68 -21.53 -5.25
C LYS A 3 -7.75 -20.58 -4.47
N GLY A 4 -8.29 -19.81 -3.52
CA GLY A 4 -7.49 -18.90 -2.70
C GLY A 4 -6.67 -19.63 -1.63
N LYS A 5 -7.25 -20.67 -1.03
CA LYS A 5 -6.54 -21.52 -0.07
C LYS A 5 -5.42 -22.31 -0.75
N ALA A 6 -5.69 -22.89 -1.92
CA ALA A 6 -4.69 -23.62 -2.69
C ALA A 6 -3.48 -22.74 -3.05
N TRP A 7 -3.73 -21.52 -3.55
CA TRP A 7 -2.65 -20.55 -3.84
C TRP A 7 -1.81 -20.22 -2.61
N PHE A 8 -2.44 -19.97 -1.45
CA PHE A 8 -1.68 -19.64 -0.24
C PHE A 8 -0.83 -20.81 0.25
N ILE A 9 -1.34 -22.05 0.17
CA ILE A 9 -0.59 -23.26 0.52
C ILE A 9 0.64 -23.40 -0.38
N GLU A 10 0.48 -23.21 -1.69
CA GLU A 10 1.58 -23.25 -2.66
C GLU A 10 2.64 -22.18 -2.36
N GLN A 11 2.23 -20.94 -2.11
CA GLN A 11 3.18 -19.88 -1.74
C GLN A 11 3.86 -20.17 -0.41
N TRP A 12 3.14 -20.78 0.54
CA TRP A 12 3.72 -21.19 1.79
C TRP A 12 4.81 -22.25 1.60
N GLU A 13 4.82 -23.06 0.55
CA GLU A 13 5.94 -23.97 0.28
C GLU A 13 7.19 -23.24 -0.25
N ASN A 14 7.03 -22.05 -0.83
CA ASN A 14 8.12 -21.26 -1.36
C ASN A 14 9.00 -20.66 -0.25
N LYS A 15 10.27 -21.06 -0.20
CA LYS A 15 11.26 -20.58 0.79
C LYS A 15 11.40 -19.05 0.78
N ARG A 16 11.36 -18.40 -0.40
CA ARG A 16 11.47 -16.93 -0.50
C ARG A 16 10.26 -16.24 0.12
N PHE A 17 9.06 -16.78 -0.09
CA PHE A 17 7.83 -16.25 0.52
C PHE A 17 7.86 -16.38 2.03
N LYS A 18 8.31 -17.52 2.58
CA LYS A 18 8.47 -17.70 4.04
C LYS A 18 9.45 -16.68 4.63
N VAL A 19 10.63 -16.55 4.03
CA VAL A 19 11.66 -15.60 4.50
C VAL A 19 11.15 -14.16 4.40
N GLY A 20 10.49 -13.81 3.29
CA GLY A 20 9.83 -12.50 3.13
C GLY A 20 8.79 -12.25 4.20
N THR A 21 7.92 -13.23 4.48
CA THR A 21 6.89 -13.12 5.52
C THR A 21 7.51 -12.92 6.90
N LEU A 22 8.57 -13.66 7.26
CA LEU A 22 9.28 -13.47 8.52
C LEU A 22 9.89 -12.07 8.65
N PHE A 23 10.53 -11.58 7.58
CA PHE A 23 11.08 -10.22 7.55
C PHE A 23 9.99 -9.17 7.74
N ILE A 24 8.85 -9.34 7.08
CA ILE A 24 7.71 -8.42 7.16
C ILE A 24 7.08 -8.44 8.55
N LEU A 25 6.97 -9.61 9.19
CA LEU A 25 6.52 -9.70 10.57
C LEU A 25 7.48 -8.97 11.52
N ALA A 26 8.80 -9.15 11.35
CA ALA A 26 9.80 -8.43 12.14
C ALA A 26 9.72 -6.91 11.93
N ALA A 27 9.58 -6.46 10.68
CA ALA A 27 9.39 -5.04 10.35
C ALA A 27 8.09 -4.48 10.95
N GLY A 28 6.99 -5.25 10.91
CA GLY A 28 5.71 -4.87 11.51
C GLY A 28 5.80 -4.72 13.04
N VAL A 29 6.56 -5.59 13.71
CA VAL A 29 6.86 -5.45 15.14
C VAL A 29 7.68 -4.18 15.39
N GLY A 30 8.72 -3.91 14.61
CA GLY A 30 9.52 -2.70 14.72
C GLY A 30 8.70 -1.42 14.57
N LEU A 31 7.87 -1.35 13.53
CA LEU A 31 6.93 -0.24 13.30
C LEU A 31 5.95 -0.06 14.46
N THR A 32 5.45 -1.17 15.03
CA THR A 32 4.55 -1.10 16.18
C THR A 32 5.24 -0.49 17.39
N VAL A 33 6.47 -0.90 17.69
CA VAL A 33 7.27 -0.34 18.80
C VAL A 33 7.51 1.16 18.58
N GLU A 34 7.88 1.56 17.38
CA GLU A 34 8.06 2.96 17.00
C GLU A 34 6.76 3.78 17.20
N TRP A 35 5.62 3.29 16.73
CA TRP A 35 4.35 4.00 16.87
C TRP A 35 3.88 4.09 18.33
N PHE A 36 4.19 3.09 19.16
CA PHE A 36 3.98 3.20 20.61
C PHE A 36 4.87 4.28 21.22
N ALA A 37 6.14 4.38 20.80
CA ALA A 37 7.03 5.45 21.26
C ALA A 37 6.53 6.84 20.84
N PHE A 38 5.93 6.97 19.65
CA PHE A 38 5.28 8.20 19.18
C PHE A 38 3.84 8.41 19.70
N SER A 39 3.37 7.58 20.63
CA SER A 39 2.03 7.68 21.23
C SER A 39 0.87 7.67 20.22
N TYR A 40 0.99 6.88 19.16
CA TYR A 40 -0.10 6.72 18.19
C TYR A 40 -1.29 6.01 18.83
N SER A 41 -2.51 6.39 18.43
CA SER A 41 -3.71 5.69 18.91
C SER A 41 -3.72 4.24 18.42
N VAL A 42 -4.31 3.34 19.22
CA VAL A 42 -4.44 1.91 18.90
C VAL A 42 -5.14 1.72 17.54
N TRP A 43 -6.14 2.54 17.23
CA TRP A 43 -6.84 2.49 15.94
C TRP A 43 -5.95 2.87 14.76
N LYS A 44 -5.10 3.90 14.92
CA LYS A 44 -4.12 4.31 13.89
C LYS A 44 -3.08 3.20 13.66
N ILE A 45 -2.58 2.58 14.71
CA ILE A 45 -1.64 1.44 14.64
C ILE A 45 -2.30 0.27 13.89
N LEU A 46 -3.53 -0.09 14.27
CA LEU A 46 -4.24 -1.24 13.70
C LEU A 46 -4.49 -1.05 12.20
N ARG A 47 -4.97 0.12 11.76
CA ARG A 47 -5.18 0.37 10.32
C ARG A 47 -3.87 0.35 9.53
N TYR A 48 -2.76 0.84 10.10
CA TYR A 48 -1.45 0.82 9.42
C TYR A 48 -0.88 -0.59 9.32
N LEU A 49 -1.00 -1.43 10.36
CA LEU A 49 -0.60 -2.84 10.30
C LEU A 49 -1.38 -3.62 9.25
N ILE A 50 -2.70 -3.42 9.18
CA ILE A 50 -3.54 -4.07 8.17
C ILE A 50 -3.13 -3.65 6.77
N LEU A 51 -2.92 -2.34 6.55
CA LEU A 51 -2.46 -1.83 5.26
C LEU A 51 -1.10 -2.41 4.89
N PHE A 52 -0.15 -2.39 5.82
CA PHE A 52 1.21 -2.90 5.64
C PHE A 52 1.22 -4.39 5.24
N ALA A 53 0.48 -5.23 5.96
CA ALA A 53 0.36 -6.66 5.66
C ALA A 53 -0.29 -6.90 4.28
N ALA A 54 -1.34 -6.15 3.95
CA ALA A 54 -2.01 -6.28 2.66
C ALA A 54 -1.12 -5.81 1.50
N LEU A 55 -0.36 -4.72 1.66
CA LEU A 55 0.56 -4.23 0.65
C LEU A 55 1.69 -5.20 0.38
N PHE A 56 2.22 -5.90 1.40
CA PHE A 56 3.17 -6.98 1.19
C PHE A 56 2.59 -8.09 0.30
N LEU A 57 1.37 -8.55 0.60
CA LEU A 57 0.70 -9.58 -0.22
C LEU A 57 0.43 -9.09 -1.65
N ILE A 58 -0.01 -7.83 -1.81
CA ILE A 58 -0.22 -7.24 -3.14
C ILE A 58 1.10 -7.14 -3.90
N ALA A 59 2.18 -6.67 -3.26
CA ALA A 59 3.50 -6.57 -3.87
C ALA A 59 4.03 -7.95 -4.31
N TRP A 60 3.82 -8.99 -3.50
CA TRP A 60 4.19 -10.36 -3.86
C TRP A 60 3.41 -10.86 -5.08
N ILE A 61 2.09 -10.68 -5.08
CA ILE A 61 1.23 -11.11 -6.20
C ILE A 61 1.54 -10.30 -7.47
N ASP A 62 1.81 -9.00 -7.34
CA ASP A 62 2.14 -8.12 -8.45
C ASP A 62 3.50 -8.46 -9.06
N HIS A 63 4.49 -8.80 -8.24
CA HIS A 63 5.79 -9.25 -8.71
C HIS A 63 5.69 -10.49 -9.62
N ASP A 64 4.82 -11.44 -9.26
CA ASP A 64 4.68 -12.70 -10.00
C ASP A 64 3.71 -12.60 -11.18
N SER A 65 2.62 -11.85 -11.03
CA SER A 65 1.50 -11.85 -11.99
C SER A 65 1.19 -10.51 -12.65
N LYS A 66 1.89 -9.43 -12.27
CA LYS A 66 1.68 -8.03 -12.72
C LYS A 66 0.22 -7.59 -12.61
N ARG A 67 -0.47 -8.04 -11.56
CA ARG A 67 -1.89 -7.81 -11.34
C ARG A 67 -2.17 -7.52 -9.87
N ILE A 68 -2.93 -6.45 -9.63
CA ILE A 68 -3.46 -6.11 -8.31
C ILE A 68 -4.83 -6.77 -8.10
N PRO A 69 -4.99 -7.67 -7.11
CA PRO A 69 -6.25 -8.39 -6.91
C PRO A 69 -7.36 -7.48 -6.37
N ASN A 70 -8.40 -7.24 -7.18
CA ASN A 70 -9.59 -6.46 -6.76
C ASN A 70 -10.26 -7.01 -5.49
N LYS A 71 -10.12 -8.31 -5.19
CA LYS A 71 -10.66 -8.91 -3.96
C LYS A 71 -9.99 -8.36 -2.70
N ILE A 72 -8.66 -8.18 -2.73
CA ILE A 72 -7.90 -7.61 -1.61
C ILE A 72 -8.27 -6.13 -1.45
N LEU A 73 -8.36 -5.38 -2.54
CA LEU A 73 -8.76 -3.96 -2.51
C LEU A 73 -10.17 -3.77 -1.91
N LYS A 74 -11.14 -4.61 -2.31
CA LYS A 74 -12.50 -4.58 -1.73
C LYS A 74 -12.49 -4.93 -0.25
N ALA A 75 -11.72 -5.95 0.16
CA ALA A 75 -11.59 -6.33 1.56
C ALA A 75 -11.00 -5.18 2.39
N LEU A 76 -9.96 -4.50 1.89
CA LEU A 76 -9.39 -3.32 2.54
C LEU A 76 -10.41 -2.19 2.69
N MET A 77 -11.21 -1.90 1.66
CA MET A 77 -12.27 -0.87 1.78
C MET A 77 -13.30 -1.21 2.86
N VAL A 78 -13.74 -2.47 2.93
CA VAL A 78 -14.68 -2.93 3.96
C VAL A 78 -14.05 -2.83 5.35
N ILE A 79 -12.81 -3.31 5.51
CA ILE A 79 -12.09 -3.24 6.78
C ILE A 79 -11.90 -1.78 7.21
N ARG A 80 -11.56 -0.88 6.29
CA ARG A 80 -11.42 0.55 6.60
C ARG A 80 -12.71 1.16 7.12
N GLY A 81 -13.85 0.82 6.52
CA GLY A 81 -15.17 1.27 6.98
C GLY A 81 -15.51 0.75 8.37
N ILE A 82 -15.19 -0.52 8.67
CA ILE A 82 -15.38 -1.10 10.01
C ILE A 82 -14.50 -0.39 11.04
N LEU A 83 -13.22 -0.16 10.74
CA LEU A 83 -12.27 0.53 11.63
C LEU A 83 -12.63 1.99 11.89
N PHE A 84 -13.36 2.61 10.96
CA PHE A 84 -13.77 4.00 11.10
C PHE A 84 -14.79 4.21 12.24
N ILE A 85 -15.66 3.23 12.48
CA ILE A 85 -16.70 3.30 13.52
C ILE A 85 -16.08 3.53 14.92
N PRO A 86 -15.18 2.67 15.41
CA PRO A 86 -14.56 2.89 16.71
C PRO A 86 -13.61 4.09 16.76
N GLU A 87 -12.96 4.44 15.64
CA GLU A 87 -12.18 5.70 15.54
C GLU A 87 -13.04 6.91 15.85
N TRP A 88 -14.23 6.98 15.22
CA TRP A 88 -15.20 8.05 15.45
C TRP A 88 -15.66 8.07 16.90
N LEU A 89 -16.04 6.91 17.46
CA LEU A 89 -16.54 6.82 18.84
C LEU A 89 -15.49 7.24 19.88
N THR A 90 -14.21 6.97 19.60
CA THR A 90 -13.10 7.36 20.49
C THR A 90 -12.79 8.85 20.39
N TYR A 91 -12.93 9.45 19.21
CA TYR A 91 -12.62 10.85 18.94
C TYR A 91 -13.77 11.56 18.21
N PRO A 92 -14.95 11.73 18.84
CA PRO A 92 -16.15 12.19 18.15
C PRO A 92 -16.00 13.61 17.56
N GLY A 93 -15.25 14.49 18.23
CA GLY A 93 -14.97 15.85 17.73
C GLY A 93 -14.12 15.89 16.46
N LEU A 94 -13.44 14.79 16.10
CA LEU A 94 -12.62 14.68 14.90
C LEU A 94 -13.29 13.83 13.81
N GLY A 95 -14.43 13.20 14.06
CA GLY A 95 -15.04 12.22 13.14
C GLY A 95 -15.31 12.78 11.74
N THR A 96 -15.81 14.01 11.64
CA THR A 96 -16.05 14.70 10.36
C THR A 96 -14.75 15.01 9.62
N ALA A 97 -13.74 15.51 10.33
CA ALA A 97 -12.41 15.77 9.76
C ALA A 97 -11.74 14.47 9.29
N MET A 98 -11.89 13.37 10.03
CA MET A 98 -11.41 12.05 9.63
C MET A 98 -12.12 11.57 8.36
N LEU A 99 -13.45 11.68 8.28
CA LEU A 99 -14.20 11.29 7.08
C LEU A 99 -13.76 12.09 5.85
N LEU A 100 -13.59 13.40 6.00
CA LEU A 100 -13.07 14.26 4.94
C LEU A 100 -11.65 13.85 4.54
N SER A 101 -10.78 13.55 5.51
CA SER A 101 -9.40 13.12 5.22
C SER A 101 -9.37 11.77 4.49
N ILE A 102 -10.25 10.83 4.82
CA ILE A 102 -10.41 9.55 4.11
C ILE A 102 -10.85 9.81 2.66
N GLY A 103 -11.91 10.59 2.46
CA GLY A 103 -12.46 10.89 1.14
C GLY A 103 -11.46 11.65 0.26
N MET A 104 -10.83 12.69 0.83
CA MET A 104 -9.80 13.47 0.14
C MET A 104 -8.55 12.64 -0.12
N GLY A 105 -8.13 11.78 0.82
CA GLY A 105 -7.02 10.86 0.61
C GLY A 105 -7.28 9.92 -0.57
N ALA A 106 -8.48 9.33 -0.65
CA ALA A 106 -8.90 8.48 -1.75
C ALA A 106 -8.94 9.23 -3.09
N LEU A 107 -9.47 10.45 -3.08
CA LEU A 107 -9.58 11.30 -4.26
C LEU A 107 -8.22 11.79 -4.74
N LEU A 108 -7.32 12.20 -3.84
CA LEU A 108 -5.98 12.64 -4.19
C LEU A 108 -5.13 11.45 -4.69
N GLY A 109 -5.13 10.34 -3.96
CA GLY A 109 -4.38 9.15 -4.37
C GLY A 109 -4.91 8.55 -5.67
N GLY A 110 -6.18 8.18 -5.69
CA GLY A 110 -6.80 7.57 -6.86
C GLY A 110 -6.94 8.55 -8.04
N GLY A 111 -7.40 9.76 -7.79
CA GLY A 111 -7.62 10.78 -8.82
C GLY A 111 -6.34 11.20 -9.51
N MET A 112 -5.24 11.40 -8.77
CA MET A 112 -3.94 11.74 -9.37
C MET A 112 -3.44 10.64 -10.31
N PHE A 113 -3.47 9.38 -9.88
CA PHE A 113 -3.05 8.26 -10.73
C PHE A 113 -4.03 8.00 -11.87
N LEU A 114 -5.32 8.29 -11.69
CA LEU A 114 -6.32 8.23 -12.77
C LEU A 114 -6.05 9.28 -13.84
N LEU A 115 -5.73 10.52 -13.45
CA LEU A 115 -5.30 11.56 -14.38
C LEU A 115 -4.04 11.15 -15.12
N ALA A 116 -3.05 10.59 -14.40
CA ALA A 116 -1.82 10.08 -15.01
C ALA A 116 -2.11 8.94 -16.00
N HIS A 117 -3.06 8.04 -15.72
CA HIS A 117 -3.50 6.99 -16.63
C HIS A 117 -4.03 7.56 -17.96
N PHE A 118 -4.89 8.57 -17.90
CA PHE A 118 -5.44 9.20 -19.10
C PHE A 118 -4.39 10.00 -19.89
N ILE A 119 -3.54 10.78 -19.20
CA ILE A 119 -2.48 11.58 -19.83
C ILE A 119 -1.45 10.68 -20.51
N SER A 120 -1.07 9.57 -19.86
CA SER A 120 -0.10 8.61 -20.40
C SER A 120 -0.69 7.63 -21.42
N LYS A 121 -1.97 7.77 -21.79
CA LYS A 121 -2.70 6.86 -22.68
C LYS A 121 -2.61 5.39 -22.24
N GLY A 122 -2.70 5.15 -20.93
CA GLY A 122 -2.64 3.82 -20.35
C GLY A 122 -1.26 3.37 -19.86
N GLY A 123 -0.28 4.26 -19.76
CA GLY A 123 1.04 3.95 -19.19
C GLY A 123 1.02 3.61 -17.70
N VAL A 124 -0.02 4.04 -16.97
CA VAL A 124 -0.25 3.68 -15.56
C VAL A 124 -1.32 2.58 -15.48
N GLY A 125 -1.11 1.54 -14.67
CA GLY A 125 -2.09 0.48 -14.50
C GLY A 125 -3.34 0.92 -13.75
N MET A 126 -4.54 0.53 -14.22
CA MET A 126 -5.79 0.78 -13.47
C MET A 126 -5.82 0.06 -12.10
N GLY A 127 -4.98 -0.97 -11.92
CA GLY A 127 -4.72 -1.58 -10.62
C GLY A 127 -4.11 -0.59 -9.64
N ASP A 128 -3.09 0.15 -10.07
CA ASP A 128 -2.36 1.12 -9.24
C ASP A 128 -3.26 2.28 -8.84
N VAL A 129 -4.08 2.78 -9.78
CA VAL A 129 -5.10 3.81 -9.53
C VAL A 129 -6.00 3.41 -8.35
N LYS A 130 -6.52 2.19 -8.39
CA LYS A 130 -7.40 1.68 -7.32
C LYS A 130 -6.63 1.45 -6.02
N LEU A 131 -5.39 0.98 -6.11
CA LEU A 131 -4.56 0.76 -4.94
C LEU A 131 -4.25 2.07 -4.22
N PHE A 132 -3.89 3.14 -4.94
CA PHE A 132 -3.66 4.46 -4.36
C PHE A 132 -4.93 5.09 -3.78
N ALA A 133 -6.10 4.84 -4.38
CA ALA A 133 -7.37 5.24 -3.78
C ALA A 133 -7.58 4.57 -2.41
N VAL A 134 -7.34 3.25 -2.34
CA VAL A 134 -7.46 2.49 -1.08
C VAL A 134 -6.43 2.94 -0.05
N ILE A 135 -5.16 3.11 -0.44
CA ILE A 135 -4.11 3.61 0.45
C ILE A 135 -4.51 4.97 1.00
N GLY A 136 -5.02 5.86 0.15
CA GLY A 136 -5.52 7.18 0.52
C GLY A 136 -6.60 7.13 1.62
N CYS A 137 -7.50 6.15 1.58
CA CYS A 137 -8.49 5.95 2.64
C CYS A 137 -7.85 5.59 4.00
N TYR A 138 -6.70 4.91 3.99
CA TYR A 138 -6.02 4.45 5.21
C TYR A 138 -5.06 5.48 5.79
N VAL A 139 -4.26 6.12 4.94
CA VAL A 139 -3.25 7.10 5.37
C VAL A 139 -3.82 8.50 5.50
N GLY A 140 -4.93 8.78 4.80
CA GLY A 140 -5.58 10.08 4.77
C GLY A 140 -4.93 11.07 3.79
N SER A 141 -5.52 12.25 3.68
CA SER A 141 -5.09 13.32 2.77
C SER A 141 -3.72 13.92 3.10
N GLY A 142 -3.26 13.83 4.36
CA GLY A 142 -1.97 14.39 4.79
C GLY A 142 -0.78 13.62 4.21
N SER A 143 -0.83 12.30 4.27
CA SER A 143 0.32 11.45 3.95
C SER A 143 0.31 10.88 2.52
N ILE A 144 -0.84 10.90 1.83
CA ILE A 144 -0.99 10.24 0.52
C ILE A 144 -0.02 10.76 -0.55
N MET A 145 0.31 12.05 -0.50
CA MET A 145 1.25 12.66 -1.44
C MET A 145 2.69 12.18 -1.18
N SER A 146 3.06 12.06 0.10
CA SER A 146 4.35 11.49 0.51
C SER A 146 4.46 10.02 0.08
N VAL A 147 3.39 9.24 0.22
CA VAL A 147 3.35 7.85 -0.27
C VAL A 147 3.58 7.83 -1.78
N ALA A 148 2.85 8.62 -2.55
CA ALA A 148 2.97 8.65 -3.99
C ALA A 148 4.39 9.07 -4.44
N PHE A 149 4.94 10.12 -3.83
CA PHE A 149 6.28 10.61 -4.12
C PHE A 149 7.35 9.56 -3.81
N LEU A 150 7.35 8.98 -2.61
CA LEU A 150 8.34 7.99 -2.21
C LEU A 150 8.22 6.69 -3.01
N SER A 151 7.00 6.32 -3.42
CA SER A 151 6.77 5.17 -4.30
C SER A 151 7.37 5.41 -5.69
N ALA A 152 7.09 6.57 -6.28
CA ALA A 152 7.64 6.96 -7.57
C ALA A 152 9.16 7.10 -7.53
N LEU A 153 9.70 7.70 -6.47
CA LEU A 153 11.15 7.84 -6.25
C LEU A 153 11.83 6.47 -6.15
N SER A 154 11.27 5.56 -5.34
CA SER A 154 11.81 4.20 -5.19
C SER A 154 11.79 3.44 -6.51
N GLY A 155 10.68 3.52 -7.25
CA GLY A 155 10.56 2.92 -8.58
C GLY A 155 11.53 3.53 -9.61
N ALA A 156 11.72 4.85 -9.59
CA ALA A 156 12.66 5.54 -10.46
C ALA A 156 14.11 5.12 -10.16
N VAL A 157 14.53 5.14 -8.90
CA VAL A 157 15.87 4.71 -8.48
C VAL A 157 16.15 3.28 -8.92
N TYR A 158 15.21 2.36 -8.69
CA TYR A 158 15.36 0.97 -9.11
C TYR A 158 15.44 0.83 -10.64
N SER A 159 14.52 1.46 -11.36
CA SER A 159 14.42 1.33 -12.82
C SER A 159 15.65 1.92 -13.51
N ILE A 160 16.11 3.10 -13.07
CA ILE A 160 17.33 3.74 -13.60
C ILE A 160 18.55 2.86 -13.30
N SER A 161 18.67 2.36 -12.07
CA SER A 161 19.80 1.49 -11.70
C SER A 161 19.85 0.21 -12.54
N MET A 162 18.71 -0.46 -12.74
CA MET A 162 18.63 -1.67 -13.56
C MET A 162 18.89 -1.39 -15.03
N LEU A 163 18.48 -0.23 -15.55
CA LEU A 163 18.75 0.19 -16.93
C LEU A 163 20.26 0.46 -17.14
N LEU A 164 20.90 1.15 -16.19
CA LEU A 164 22.36 1.42 -16.22
C LEU A 164 23.17 0.12 -16.14
N LEU A 165 22.72 -0.84 -15.34
CA LEU A 165 23.30 -2.18 -15.24
C LEU A 165 22.95 -3.08 -16.44
N LYS A 166 22.19 -2.57 -17.43
CA LYS A 166 21.71 -3.31 -18.61
C LYS A 166 20.95 -4.60 -18.26
N LYS A 167 20.32 -4.65 -17.09
CA LYS A 167 19.53 -5.80 -16.63
C LYS A 167 18.10 -5.77 -17.15
N ILE A 168 17.61 -4.60 -17.54
CA ILE A 168 16.28 -4.39 -18.13
C ILE A 168 16.38 -3.56 -19.42
N LYS A 169 15.35 -3.63 -20.26
CA LYS A 169 15.21 -2.78 -21.45
C LYS A 169 14.37 -1.54 -21.15
N LEU A 170 14.56 -0.47 -21.93
CA LEU A 170 13.85 0.81 -21.76
C LEU A 170 12.31 0.69 -21.79
N LYS A 171 11.77 -0.29 -22.53
CA LYS A 171 10.32 -0.54 -22.66
C LYS A 171 9.82 -1.72 -21.83
N GLU A 172 10.64 -2.23 -20.93
CA GLU A 172 10.28 -3.35 -20.08
C GLU A 172 9.34 -2.89 -18.98
N GLU A 173 8.20 -3.56 -18.86
CA GLU A 173 7.19 -3.24 -17.85
C GLU A 173 7.59 -3.83 -16.49
N ILE A 174 7.71 -2.97 -15.49
CA ILE A 174 8.10 -3.33 -14.12
C ILE A 174 6.85 -3.23 -13.22
N PRO A 175 6.58 -4.25 -12.38
CA PRO A 175 5.49 -4.19 -11.40
C PRO A 175 5.69 -3.03 -10.43
N PHE A 176 4.67 -2.19 -10.26
CA PHE A 176 4.78 -0.95 -9.47
C PHE A 176 4.43 -1.17 -8.00
N ALA A 177 3.61 -2.17 -7.66
CA ALA A 177 3.16 -2.38 -6.29
C ALA A 177 4.28 -2.65 -5.26
N PRO A 178 5.40 -3.33 -5.58
CA PRO A 178 6.55 -3.40 -4.69
C PRO A 178 7.11 -2.04 -4.29
N PHE A 179 7.14 -1.06 -5.20
CA PHE A 179 7.60 0.29 -4.89
C PHE A 179 6.55 1.08 -4.11
N ILE A 180 5.26 0.83 -4.37
CA ILE A 180 4.17 1.37 -3.54
C ILE A 180 4.30 0.91 -2.10
N PHE A 181 4.62 -0.37 -1.89
CA PHE A 181 4.86 -0.93 -0.57
C PHE A 181 6.04 -0.24 0.13
N VAL A 182 7.18 -0.11 -0.54
CA VAL A 182 8.36 0.59 0.01
C VAL A 182 8.06 2.06 0.32
N GLY A 183 7.43 2.78 -0.60
CA GLY A 183 7.08 4.19 -0.40
C GLY A 183 6.10 4.40 0.75
N THR A 184 5.13 3.50 0.92
CA THR A 184 4.20 3.51 2.06
C THR A 184 4.95 3.24 3.36
N MET A 185 5.84 2.25 3.38
CA MET A 185 6.64 1.92 4.56
C MET A 185 7.53 3.09 4.99
N LEU A 186 8.24 3.71 4.04
CA LEU A 186 9.07 4.88 4.31
C LEU A 186 8.24 6.06 4.85
N THR A 187 7.05 6.29 4.29
CA THR A 187 6.14 7.34 4.80
C THR A 187 5.75 7.07 6.25
N MET A 188 5.43 5.80 6.58
CA MET A 188 5.05 5.40 7.94
C MET A 188 6.17 5.51 8.97
N VAL A 189 7.41 5.14 8.60
CA VAL A 189 8.60 5.27 9.47
C VAL A 189 8.94 6.74 9.69
N LEU A 190 8.87 7.56 8.65
CA LEU A 190 9.17 8.98 8.76
C LEU A 190 8.07 9.78 9.48
N GLY A 191 6.95 9.14 9.84
CA GLY A 191 5.82 9.76 10.52
C GLY A 191 5.12 10.86 9.71
N MET A 192 5.23 10.81 8.38
CA MET A 192 4.67 11.79 7.44
C MET A 192 3.20 11.54 7.11
#